data_AF-A0A381PYP7-F1
#
_entry.id   AF-A0A381PYP7-F1
#
_cell.length_a   1.000
_cell.length_b   1.000
_cell.length_c   1.000
_cell.angle_alpha   90.00
_cell.angle_beta   90.00
_cell.angle_gamma   90.00
#
_symmetry.space_group_name_H-M   'P 1'
#
loop_
_entity.id
_entity.type
_entity.pdbx_description
1 polymer ?
#
loop_
_entity_poly.entity_id
_entity_poly.type
_entity_poly.pdbx_seq_one_letter_code
_entity_poly.pdbx_strand_id
1 'polypeptide(L)'
;MYIDFSHGSASIGRGQRMELWKLGLEGKHDPFQSDGGLFIRWGISKNRLKTKGTLGELKGNGGYLGIGWEFPFEILGLAFEIAQRQIRFANNFSIETSSPSIGVHFYKHL
;
A
#
# COMPACT_ATOMS: atom_id res chain seq x y z
N MET A 1 7.54 -37.28 -13.07
CA MET A 1 8.61 -36.72 -13.93
C MET A 1 9.16 -35.51 -13.20
N TYR A 2 10.34 -35.64 -12.61
CA TYR A 2 11.04 -34.57 -11.91
C TYR A 2 12.00 -33.95 -12.91
N ILE A 3 11.91 -32.64 -13.13
CA ILE A 3 12.89 -31.92 -13.95
C ILE A 3 13.64 -31.01 -12.98
N ASP A 4 14.85 -31.45 -12.65
CA ASP A 4 15.87 -30.65 -11.99
C ASP A 4 16.65 -29.89 -13.07
N PHE A 5 16.60 -28.56 -13.02
CA PHE A 5 17.48 -27.71 -13.82
C PHE A 5 18.67 -27.31 -12.95
N SER A 6 19.69 -28.15 -13.02
CA SER A 6 21.03 -27.93 -12.51
C SER A 6 21.52 -26.48 -12.68
N HIS A 7 21.83 -25.86 -11.53
CA HIS A 7 22.93 -24.92 -11.29
C HIS A 7 23.47 -24.15 -12.52
N GLY A 8 22.68 -23.21 -13.04
CA GLY A 8 23.24 -21.97 -13.54
C GLY A 8 23.39 -21.03 -12.34
N SER A 9 24.56 -20.43 -12.16
CA SER A 9 24.76 -19.27 -11.27
C SER A 9 23.88 -18.12 -11.76
N ALA A 10 22.57 -18.19 -11.48
CA ALA A 10 21.65 -17.12 -11.71
C ALA A 10 22.11 -15.99 -10.80
N SER A 11 22.75 -14.99 -11.39
CA SER A 11 22.94 -13.71 -10.75
C SER A 11 21.61 -13.36 -10.08
N ILE A 12 21.61 -13.32 -8.75
CA ILE A 12 20.40 -13.02 -7.99
C ILE A 12 20.07 -11.57 -8.34
N GLY A 13 19.23 -11.41 -9.37
CA GLY A 13 18.86 -10.11 -9.91
C GLY A 13 18.30 -9.26 -8.79
N ARG A 14 18.67 -7.98 -8.76
CA ARG A 14 18.08 -7.01 -7.82
C ARG A 14 16.55 -7.12 -7.90
N GLY A 15 15.91 -7.60 -6.83
CA GLY A 15 14.45 -7.57 -6.70
C GLY A 15 13.68 -8.87 -6.96
N GLN A 16 14.30 -10.06 -7.01
CA GLN A 16 13.55 -11.32 -7.20
C GLN A 16 12.43 -11.55 -6.16
N ARG A 17 12.63 -11.10 -4.92
CA ARG A 17 11.58 -11.08 -3.89
C ARG A 17 11.76 -9.85 -3.02
N MET A 18 10.72 -9.03 -2.99
CA MET A 18 10.68 -7.78 -2.24
C MET A 18 9.46 -7.81 -1.32
N GLU A 19 9.65 -7.42 -0.08
CA GLU A 19 8.59 -7.37 0.93
C GLU A 19 8.61 -6.00 1.58
N LEU A 20 7.51 -5.26 1.44
CA LEU A 20 7.38 -3.91 1.93
C LEU A 20 6.44 -3.88 3.13
N TRP A 21 7.01 -3.62 4.29
CA TRP A 21 6.26 -3.40 5.53
C TRP A 21 6.02 -1.91 5.72
N LYS A 22 4.80 -1.56 6.12
CA LYS A 22 4.40 -0.17 6.41
C LYS A 22 3.74 -0.11 7.77
N LEU A 23 4.15 0.85 8.58
CA LEU A 23 3.46 1.24 9.81
C LEU A 23 3.19 2.73 9.72
N GLY A 24 1.94 3.15 9.85
CA GLY A 24 1.56 4.53 9.62
C GLY A 24 0.30 4.95 10.35
N LEU A 25 0.01 6.24 10.22
CA LEU A 25 -1.23 6.88 10.64
C LEU A 25 -1.91 7.43 9.41
N GLU A 26 -3.22 7.24 9.33
CA GLU A 26 -4.06 7.73 8.24
C GLU A 26 -5.20 8.58 8.82
N GLY A 27 -5.51 9.68 8.15
CA GLY A 27 -6.68 10.50 8.42
C GLY A 27 -7.62 10.43 7.22
N LYS A 28 -8.88 10.09 7.46
CA LYS A 28 -9.97 10.14 6.48
C LYS A 28 -10.84 11.36 6.77
N HIS A 29 -11.18 12.10 5.72
CA HIS A 29 -12.10 13.22 5.77
C HIS A 29 -13.24 13.00 4.76
N ASP A 30 -14.47 13.05 5.25
CA ASP A 30 -15.70 12.88 4.48
C ASP A 30 -16.39 14.26 4.34
N PRO A 31 -16.09 15.04 3.29
CA PRO A 31 -16.60 16.41 3.13
C PRO A 31 -18.12 16.50 2.99
N PHE A 32 -18.78 15.46 2.48
CA PHE A 32 -20.23 15.38 2.38
C PHE A 32 -20.74 14.40 3.45
N GLN A 33 -21.26 14.92 4.56
CA GLN A 33 -21.68 14.13 5.75
C GLN A 33 -22.95 13.28 5.54
N SER A 34 -23.35 12.98 4.30
CA SER A 34 -24.49 12.08 4.01
C SER A 34 -24.07 10.61 4.04
N ASP A 35 -25.04 9.69 3.98
CA ASP A 35 -24.89 8.23 3.89
C ASP A 35 -24.03 7.79 2.69
N GLY A 36 -22.73 8.06 2.75
CA GLY A 36 -21.79 7.82 1.68
C GLY A 36 -21.46 9.07 0.87
N GLY A 37 -20.41 8.93 0.07
CA GLY A 37 -19.94 10.01 -0.76
C GLY A 37 -18.43 10.06 -0.92
N LEU A 38 -17.98 11.18 -1.45
CA LEU A 38 -16.57 11.49 -1.62
C LEU A 38 -15.85 11.46 -0.27
N PHE A 39 -14.69 10.83 -0.22
CA PHE A 39 -13.75 10.96 0.88
C PHE A 39 -12.35 11.27 0.36
N ILE A 40 -11.58 11.94 1.22
CA ILE A 40 -10.16 12.19 1.03
C ILE A 40 -9.43 11.49 2.16
N ARG A 41 -8.35 10.77 1.84
CA ARG A 41 -7.50 10.13 2.84
C ARG A 41 -6.07 10.60 2.68
N TRP A 42 -5.44 10.94 3.79
CA TRP A 42 -4.02 11.24 3.82
C TRP A 42 -3.34 10.34 4.84
N GLY A 43 -2.04 10.13 4.70
CA GLY A 43 -1.31 9.27 5.61
C GLY A 43 0.19 9.48 5.58
N ILE A 44 0.81 9.17 6.71
CA ILE A 44 2.26 9.18 6.89
C ILE A 44 2.68 7.82 7.44
N SER A 45 3.84 7.33 7.00
CA SER A 45 4.30 5.98 7.36
C SER A 45 5.81 5.85 7.51
N LYS A 46 6.23 4.95 8.41
CA LYS A 46 7.56 4.34 8.43
C LYS A 46 7.51 3.04 7.64
N ASN A 47 8.50 2.82 6.78
CA ASN A 47 8.54 1.73 5.83
C ASN A 47 9.83 0.92 5.98
N ARG A 48 9.73 -0.40 5.83
CA ARG A 48 10.85 -1.35 5.81
C ARG A 48 10.72 -2.21 4.57
N LEU A 49 11.64 -2.05 3.62
CA LEU A 49 11.72 -2.85 2.41
C LEU A 49 12.79 -3.92 2.57
N LYS A 50 12.36 -5.18 2.68
CA LYS A 50 13.27 -6.33 2.70
C LYS A 50 13.47 -6.79 1.26
N THR A 51 14.71 -6.82 0.79
CA THR A 51 15.06 -7.37 -0.52
C THR A 51 15.90 -8.63 -0.31
N LYS A 52 15.56 -9.72 -1.00
CA LYS A 52 16.51 -10.84 -1.14
C LYS A 52 17.52 -10.43 -2.22
N GLY A 53 18.72 -9.98 -1.81
CA GLY A 53 19.77 -9.53 -2.72
C GLY A 53 20.68 -8.46 -2.13
N THR A 54 21.42 -7.75 -3.01
CA THR A 54 22.49 -6.81 -2.65
C THR A 54 22.04 -5.55 -1.91
N LEU A 55 20.75 -5.19 -1.98
CA LEU A 55 20.22 -3.99 -1.33
C LEU A 55 19.89 -4.22 0.16
N GLY A 56 19.88 -5.48 0.62
CA GLY A 56 19.56 -5.83 1.99
C GLY A 56 18.19 -5.29 2.42
N GLU A 57 18.17 -4.67 3.60
CA GLU A 57 16.98 -4.03 4.15
C GLU A 57 17.10 -2.51 4.11
N LEU A 58 16.06 -1.86 3.58
CA LEU A 58 16.00 -0.41 3.49
C LEU A 58 14.89 0.12 4.40
N LYS A 59 15.21 1.16 5.17
CA LYS A 59 14.23 1.91 5.98
C LYS A 59 13.92 3.23 5.29
N GLY A 60 12.66 3.65 5.35
CA GLY A 60 12.20 4.85 4.69
C GLY A 60 10.97 5.47 5.33
N ASN A 61 10.67 6.70 4.94
CA ASN A 61 9.45 7.41 5.29
C ASN A 61 8.57 7.50 4.05
N GLY A 62 7.25 7.42 4.23
CA GLY A 62 6.31 7.50 3.13
C GLY A 62 5.14 8.40 3.43
N GLY A 63 4.62 9.00 2.37
CA GLY A 63 3.37 9.75 2.36
C GLY A 63 2.35 9.05 1.46
N TYR A 64 1.08 9.30 1.76
CA TYR A 64 -0.06 8.75 1.05
C TYR A 64 -1.13 9.84 0.93
N LEU A 65 -1.70 9.95 -0.26
CA LEU A 65 -2.86 10.79 -0.53
C LEU A 65 -3.81 10.01 -1.45
N GLY A 66 -5.05 9.85 -1.01
CA GLY A 66 -6.11 9.12 -1.66
C GLY A 66 -7.36 9.96 -1.78
N ILE A 67 -8.10 9.71 -2.86
CA ILE A 67 -9.46 10.19 -3.04
C ILE A 67 -10.32 8.98 -3.41
N GLY A 68 -11.49 8.91 -2.82
CA GLY A 68 -12.37 7.77 -3.02
C GLY A 68 -13.83 8.12 -2.83
N TRP A 69 -14.67 7.13 -3.12
CA TRP A 69 -16.10 7.21 -2.96
C TRP A 69 -16.60 6.01 -2.17
N GLU A 70 -17.42 6.26 -1.16
CA GLU A 70 -18.01 5.24 -0.30
C GLU A 70 -19.51 5.10 -0.59
N PHE A 71 -19.95 3.85 -0.74
CA PHE A 71 -21.34 3.43 -0.89
C PHE A 71 -21.73 2.62 0.35
N PRO A 72 -22.40 3.23 1.35
CA PRO A 72 -22.87 2.51 2.50
C PRO A 72 -24.14 1.73 2.18
N PHE A 73 -24.25 0.61 2.86
CA PHE A 73 -25.44 -0.21 3.05
C PHE A 73 -25.67 -0.31 4.56
N GLU A 74 -26.72 -1.01 4.99
CA GLU A 74 -27.13 -1.03 6.41
C GLU A 74 -26.04 -1.51 7.38
N ILE A 75 -25.30 -2.57 7.03
CA ILE A 75 -24.30 -3.20 7.92
C ILE A 75 -22.88 -3.11 7.34
N LEU A 76 -22.77 -2.85 6.04
CA LEU A 76 -21.50 -2.84 5.31
C LEU A 76 -21.41 -1.65 4.38
N GLY A 77 -20.21 -1.22 4.03
CA GLY A 77 -19.97 -0.20 3.01
C GLY A 77 -18.92 -0.67 2.02
N LEU A 78 -19.06 -0.26 0.76
CA LEU A 78 -18.05 -0.46 -0.27
C LEU A 78 -17.36 0.87 -0.56
N ALA A 79 -16.04 0.88 -0.47
CA ALA A 79 -15.23 2.06 -0.76
C ALA A 79 -14.33 1.81 -1.96
N PHE A 80 -14.38 2.68 -2.96
CA PHE A 80 -13.44 2.69 -4.07
C PHE A 80 -12.46 3.84 -3.89
N GLU A 81 -11.17 3.60 -4.05
CA GLU A 81 -10.15 4.62 -3.88
C GLU A 81 -9.10 4.55 -4.97
N ILE A 82 -8.68 5.72 -5.47
CA ILE A 82 -7.38 5.86 -6.14
C ILE A 82 -6.44 6.66 -5.23
N ALA A 83 -5.23 6.14 -5.05
CA ALA A 83 -4.27 6.77 -4.18
C ALA A 83 -2.87 6.78 -4.75
N GLN A 84 -2.16 7.87 -4.48
CA GLN A 84 -0.74 8.02 -4.72
C GLN A 84 0.04 7.82 -3.43
N ARG A 85 1.16 7.09 -3.52
CA ARG A 85 2.10 6.89 -2.42
C ARG A 85 3.50 7.17 -2.90
N GLN A 86 4.26 7.86 -2.06
CA GLN A 86 5.68 8.05 -2.25
C GLN A 86 6.40 7.58 -0.99
N ILE A 87 7.44 6.77 -1.15
CA ILE A 87 8.31 6.32 -0.07
C ILE A 87 9.73 6.69 -0.43
N ARG A 88 10.44 7.36 0.47
CA ARG A 88 11.86 7.71 0.33
C ARG A 88 12.67 6.90 1.33
N PHE A 89 13.64 6.15 0.84
CA PHE A 89 14.55 5.33 1.64
C PHE A 89 15.89 6.05 1.86
N ALA A 90 16.63 5.64 2.88
CA ALA A 90 17.88 6.30 3.29
C ALA A 90 19.01 6.29 2.23
N ASN A 91 18.92 5.43 1.21
CA ASN A 91 19.94 5.23 0.17
C ASN A 91 19.60 5.91 -1.17
N ASN A 92 18.84 7.01 -1.14
CA ASN A 92 18.33 7.72 -2.33
C ASN A 92 17.44 6.87 -3.26
N PHE A 93 17.00 5.70 -2.80
CA PHE A 93 15.98 4.91 -3.49
C PHE A 93 14.59 5.41 -3.10
N SER A 94 13.67 5.44 -4.06
CA SER A 94 12.26 5.78 -3.82
C SER A 94 11.33 4.77 -4.47
N ILE A 95 10.14 4.64 -3.88
CA ILE A 95 9.01 3.92 -4.47
C ILE A 95 7.89 4.93 -4.66
N GLU A 96 7.37 5.01 -5.88
CA GLU A 96 6.18 5.78 -6.22
C GLU A 96 5.15 4.83 -6.81
N THR A 97 3.93 4.84 -6.26
CA THR A 97 2.85 3.95 -6.70
C THR A 97 1.54 4.71 -6.78
N SER A 98 0.80 4.46 -7.85
CA SER A 98 -0.62 4.79 -7.97
C SER A 98 -1.40 3.49 -7.89
N SER A 99 -2.34 3.38 -6.95
CA SER A 99 -3.13 2.16 -6.78
C SER A 99 -4.63 2.46 -6.79
N PRO A 100 -5.41 1.83 -7.67
CA PRO A 100 -6.83 1.64 -7.42
C PRO A 100 -7.01 0.58 -6.32
N SER A 101 -8.03 0.74 -5.49
CA SER A 101 -8.39 -0.24 -4.47
C SER A 101 -9.88 -0.28 -4.22
N ILE A 102 -10.35 -1.43 -3.75
CA ILE A 102 -11.71 -1.64 -3.23
C ILE A 102 -11.59 -2.07 -1.76
N GLY A 103 -12.37 -1.42 -0.90
CA GLY A 103 -12.43 -1.69 0.53
C GLY A 103 -13.85 -2.06 0.94
N VAL A 104 -13.94 -2.91 1.97
CA VAL A 104 -15.21 -3.24 2.65
C VAL A 104 -15.13 -2.67 4.06
N HIS A 105 -16.10 -1.83 4.42
CA HIS A 105 -16.25 -1.29 5.77
C HIS A 105 -17.41 -1.99 6.47
N PHE A 106 -17.31 -2.21 7.78
CA PHE A 106 -18.39 -2.77 8.58
C PHE A 106 -18.88 -1.69 9.53
N TYR A 107 -20.16 -1.37 9.47
CA TYR A 107 -20.78 -0.44 10.40
C TYR A 107 -21.28 -1.20 11.62
N LYS A 108 -21.16 -0.58 12.79
CA LYS A 108 -21.75 -1.14 14.01
C LYS A 108 -23.27 -1.00 13.87
N HIS A 109 -23.99 -2.11 13.94
CA HIS A 109 -25.43 -2.07 14.10
C HIS A 109 -25.71 -1.42 15.47
N LEU A 110 -26.37 -0.26 15.47
CA LEU A 110 -26.88 0.39 16.67
C LEU A 110 -28.16 -0.29 17.14
#